data_AF-A0A925JIC4-F1
#
_entry.id   AF-A0A925JIC4-F1
#
_cell.length_a   1.000
_cell.length_b   1.000
_cell.length_c   1.000
_cell.angle_alpha   90.00
_cell.angle_beta   90.00
_cell.angle_gamma   90.00
#
_symmetry.space_group_name_H-M   'P 1'
#
loop_
_entity.id
_entity.type
_entity.pdbx_description
1 polymer ?
#
loop_
_entity_poly.entity_id
_entity_poly.type
_entity_poly.pdbx_seq_one_letter_code
_entity_poly.pdbx_strand_id
1 'polypeptide(L)'
;YFNSHAFHSVTTEDFLADLDKNLLKGNKQLRDSLKVDEWIYQPGLPSNAPVVSSLDFTSVDSLISDWKKTGTTSSLTKAKRSTNVLIYLIRHLPENISIKQMAEIDREFKFTSSGNAEIQAAWYALAIRQKYTPAYPAIENFLTDVGRRKFLTPLYKEMIKTPEGKEWAKKVYAKARPNYHSVAYHTLDDLLK
;
A
#
# COMPACT_ATOMS: atom_id res chain seq x y z
N TYR A 1 -5.32 20.67 -23.62
CA TYR A 1 -4.60 20.71 -22.34
C TYR A 1 -3.08 20.58 -22.47
N PHE A 2 -2.51 19.41 -22.81
CA PHE A 2 -1.04 19.25 -22.81
C PHE A 2 -0.30 20.18 -23.78
N ASN A 3 -0.72 20.23 -25.05
CA ASN A 3 -0.07 21.11 -26.04
C ASN A 3 -0.23 22.60 -25.69
N SER A 4 -1.37 22.99 -25.11
CA SER A 4 -1.68 24.39 -24.79
C SER A 4 -0.94 24.91 -23.55
N HIS A 5 -0.44 24.02 -22.69
CA HIS A 5 0.30 24.37 -21.47
C HIS A 5 1.73 23.78 -21.46
N ALA A 6 2.24 23.38 -22.63
CA ALA A 6 3.59 22.85 -22.75
C ALA A 6 4.60 23.90 -22.27
N PHE A 7 5.52 23.49 -21.37
CA PHE A 7 6.56 24.35 -20.79
C PHE A 7 6.05 25.54 -19.95
N HIS A 8 4.81 25.47 -19.45
CA HIS A 8 4.22 26.47 -18.55
C HIS A 8 3.86 25.86 -17.19
N SER A 9 3.69 26.72 -16.19
CA SER A 9 3.04 26.38 -14.92
C SER A 9 1.59 26.83 -14.96
N VAL A 10 0.70 26.05 -14.33
CA VAL A 10 -0.75 26.32 -14.26
C VAL A 10 -1.25 26.11 -12.84
N THR A 11 -2.25 26.88 -12.47
CA THR A 11 -2.99 26.75 -11.21
C THR A 11 -4.18 25.81 -11.38
N THR A 12 -4.82 25.45 -10.26
CA THR A 12 -6.09 24.72 -10.27
C THR A 12 -7.17 25.53 -11.00
N GLU A 13 -7.18 26.85 -10.82
CA GLU A 13 -8.13 27.76 -11.46
C GLU A 13 -7.90 27.85 -12.98
N ASP A 14 -6.65 27.84 -13.44
CA ASP A 14 -6.32 27.75 -14.87
C ASP A 14 -6.84 26.44 -15.47
N PHE A 15 -6.66 25.32 -14.75
CA PHE A 15 -7.21 24.02 -15.16
C PHE A 15 -8.74 24.06 -15.24
N LEU A 16 -9.41 24.63 -14.25
CA LEU A 16 -10.87 24.75 -14.22
C LEU A 16 -11.41 25.60 -15.37
N ALA A 17 -10.71 26.68 -15.73
CA ALA A 17 -11.03 27.49 -16.89
C ALA A 17 -10.86 26.72 -18.21
N ASP A 18 -9.79 25.92 -18.36
CA ASP A 18 -9.59 25.07 -19.54
C ASP A 18 -10.63 23.94 -19.63
N LEU A 19 -10.95 23.32 -18.49
CA LEU A 19 -11.99 22.29 -18.37
C LEU A 19 -13.35 22.85 -18.82
N ASP A 20 -13.72 24.03 -18.33
CA ASP A 20 -14.96 24.67 -18.74
C ASP A 20 -14.93 25.08 -20.22
N LYS A 21 -13.84 25.66 -20.71
CA LYS A 21 -13.71 26.09 -22.10
C LYS A 21 -13.76 24.93 -23.10
N ASN A 22 -13.06 23.84 -22.82
CA ASN A 22 -12.78 22.79 -23.81
C ASN A 22 -13.64 21.53 -23.65
N LEU A 23 -14.10 21.22 -22.43
CA LEU A 23 -14.90 20.03 -22.16
C LEU A 23 -16.36 20.37 -21.82
N LEU A 24 -16.59 21.22 -20.81
CA LEU A 24 -17.95 21.48 -20.32
C LEU A 24 -18.71 22.49 -21.19
N LYS A 25 -17.98 23.42 -21.81
CA LYS A 25 -18.47 24.53 -22.65
C LYS A 25 -19.58 25.34 -21.96
N GLY A 26 -19.41 25.66 -20.67
CA GLY A 26 -20.39 26.37 -19.87
C GLY A 26 -21.62 25.56 -19.46
N ASN A 27 -21.66 24.25 -19.73
CA ASN A 27 -22.77 23.38 -19.32
C ASN A 27 -22.75 23.12 -17.81
N LYS A 28 -23.51 23.92 -17.07
CA LYS A 28 -23.60 23.85 -15.61
C LYS A 28 -24.19 22.52 -15.13
N GLN A 29 -25.22 21.99 -15.81
CA GLN A 29 -25.82 20.72 -15.42
C GLN A 29 -24.82 19.57 -15.53
N LEU A 30 -24.03 19.54 -16.60
CA LEU A 30 -22.97 18.55 -16.78
C LEU A 30 -21.90 18.71 -15.68
N ARG A 31 -21.47 19.95 -15.42
CA ARG A 31 -20.48 20.25 -14.37
C ARG A 31 -20.93 19.73 -13.00
N ASP A 32 -22.18 19.98 -12.64
CA ASP A 32 -22.76 19.54 -11.37
C ASP A 32 -22.88 18.02 -11.31
N SER A 33 -23.29 17.37 -12.41
CA SER A 33 -23.37 15.89 -12.49
C SER A 33 -22.01 15.20 -12.38
N LEU A 34 -20.94 15.84 -12.88
CA LEU A 34 -19.57 15.38 -12.75
C LEU A 34 -18.98 15.68 -11.37
N LYS A 35 -19.67 16.50 -10.56
CA LYS A 35 -19.25 16.88 -9.21
C LYS A 35 -17.85 17.50 -9.16
N VAL A 36 -17.53 18.36 -10.13
CA VAL A 36 -16.18 18.92 -10.31
C VAL A 36 -15.62 19.55 -9.02
N ASP A 37 -16.44 20.30 -8.28
CA ASP A 37 -16.00 20.92 -7.02
C ASP A 37 -15.76 19.92 -5.90
N GLU A 38 -16.58 18.86 -5.82
CA GLU A 38 -16.35 17.79 -4.84
C GLU A 38 -15.03 17.07 -5.11
N TRP A 39 -14.71 16.82 -6.39
CA TRP A 39 -13.46 16.15 -6.78
C TRP A 39 -12.20 16.94 -6.45
N ILE A 40 -12.26 18.27 -6.55
CA ILE A 40 -11.06 19.11 -6.46
C ILE A 40 -10.87 19.66 -5.04
N TYR A 41 -11.96 20.02 -4.35
CA TYR A 41 -11.87 20.80 -3.12
C TYR A 41 -12.40 20.11 -1.87
N GLN A 42 -13.19 19.04 -1.99
CA GLN A 42 -13.78 18.37 -0.83
C GLN A 42 -12.94 17.17 -0.38
N PRO A 43 -12.91 16.87 0.93
CA PRO A 43 -12.22 15.70 1.43
C PRO A 43 -12.96 14.40 1.07
N GLY A 44 -12.22 13.31 0.95
CA GLY A 44 -12.77 11.99 0.64
C GLY A 44 -12.96 11.75 -0.86
N LEU A 45 -13.75 10.74 -1.21
CA LEU A 45 -14.13 10.45 -2.60
C LEU A 45 -15.57 10.90 -2.85
N PRO A 46 -15.85 11.60 -3.95
CA PRO A 46 -17.21 11.97 -4.31
C PRO A 46 -18.10 10.75 -4.55
N SER A 47 -19.41 10.91 -4.38
CA SER A 47 -20.36 9.80 -4.53
C SER A 47 -20.46 9.24 -5.96
N ASN A 48 -19.92 9.95 -6.97
CA ASN A 48 -19.85 9.50 -8.35
C ASN A 48 -18.48 8.86 -8.71
N ALA A 49 -17.61 8.62 -7.73
CA ALA A 49 -16.34 7.95 -7.97
C ALA A 49 -16.55 6.56 -8.59
N PRO A 50 -15.88 6.25 -9.73
CA PRO A 50 -16.05 4.98 -10.39
C PRO A 50 -15.53 3.85 -9.50
N VAL A 51 -16.33 2.80 -9.35
CA VAL A 51 -15.91 1.57 -8.66
C VAL A 51 -15.18 0.68 -9.65
N VAL A 52 -13.86 0.58 -9.48
CA VAL A 52 -13.02 -0.27 -10.34
C VAL A 52 -13.07 -1.71 -9.85
N SER A 53 -13.32 -2.66 -10.75
CA SER A 53 -13.30 -4.09 -10.47
C SER A 53 -12.22 -4.81 -11.29
N SER A 54 -11.77 -5.96 -10.80
CA SER A 54 -10.78 -6.81 -11.47
C SER A 54 -11.17 -8.27 -11.27
N LEU A 55 -11.38 -8.99 -12.39
CA LEU A 55 -11.64 -10.43 -12.36
C LEU A 55 -10.52 -11.19 -11.65
N ASP A 56 -9.29 -10.68 -11.76
CA ASP A 56 -8.14 -11.30 -11.11
C ASP A 56 -8.19 -11.19 -9.58
N PHE A 57 -8.67 -10.06 -9.08
CA PHE A 57 -8.81 -9.84 -7.63
C PHE A 57 -10.02 -10.58 -7.07
N THR A 58 -11.14 -10.58 -7.79
CA THR A 58 -12.31 -11.42 -7.44
C THR A 58 -11.95 -12.90 -7.38
N SER A 59 -11.08 -13.38 -8.28
CA SER A 59 -10.57 -14.76 -8.21
C SER A 59 -9.75 -14.99 -6.93
N VAL A 60 -8.96 -14.01 -6.47
CA VAL A 60 -8.20 -14.13 -5.22
C VAL A 60 -9.13 -14.16 -4.01
N ASP A 61 -10.19 -13.37 -4.00
CA ASP A 61 -11.19 -13.39 -2.92
C ASP A 61 -11.80 -14.79 -2.77
N SER A 62 -12.12 -15.44 -3.90
CA SER A 62 -12.57 -16.85 -3.91
C SER A 62 -11.51 -17.80 -3.37
N LEU A 63 -10.25 -17.66 -3.78
CA LEU A 63 -9.15 -18.50 -3.27
C LEU A 63 -8.97 -18.35 -1.74
N ILE A 64 -9.07 -17.13 -1.22
CA ILE A 64 -8.99 -16.86 0.22
C ILE A 64 -10.19 -17.48 0.95
N SER A 65 -11.39 -17.39 0.39
CA SER A 65 -12.60 -18.01 0.94
C SER A 65 -12.49 -19.53 1.03
N ASP A 66 -11.98 -20.18 -0.02
CA ASP A 66 -11.78 -21.62 -0.05
C ASP A 66 -10.68 -22.07 0.92
N TRP A 67 -9.58 -21.31 0.98
CA TRP A 67 -8.50 -21.56 1.94
C TRP A 67 -8.98 -21.44 3.38
N LYS A 68 -9.83 -20.45 3.72
CA LYS A 68 -10.41 -20.32 5.06
C LYS A 68 -11.22 -21.55 5.48
N LYS A 69 -11.93 -22.18 4.54
CA LYS A 69 -12.76 -23.37 4.79
C LYS A 69 -11.93 -24.64 4.93
N THR A 70 -10.93 -24.80 4.06
CA THR A 70 -10.17 -26.05 3.92
C THR A 70 -8.90 -26.08 4.76
N GLY A 71 -8.32 -24.92 5.08
CA GLY A 71 -6.98 -24.78 5.67
C GLY A 71 -5.84 -25.08 4.70
N THR A 72 -6.11 -25.52 3.47
CA THR A 72 -5.09 -26.03 2.55
C THR A 72 -4.49 -24.90 1.71
N THR A 73 -3.21 -24.57 1.92
CA THR A 73 -2.51 -23.50 1.19
C THR A 73 -2.27 -23.79 -0.29
N SER A 74 -2.42 -25.04 -0.74
CA SER A 74 -2.23 -25.42 -2.16
C SER A 74 -3.19 -24.68 -3.09
N SER A 75 -4.44 -24.41 -2.65
CA SER A 75 -5.41 -23.66 -3.45
C SER A 75 -4.95 -22.21 -3.67
N LEU A 76 -4.37 -21.57 -2.64
CA LEU A 76 -3.86 -20.20 -2.73
C LEU A 76 -2.76 -20.06 -3.79
N THR A 77 -1.96 -21.10 -4.03
CA THR A 77 -0.84 -21.03 -4.99
C THR A 77 -1.29 -20.69 -6.41
N LYS A 78 -2.56 -20.87 -6.75
CA LYS A 78 -3.18 -20.40 -8.01
C LYS A 78 -3.08 -18.87 -8.18
N ALA A 79 -2.84 -18.12 -7.11
CA ALA A 79 -2.59 -16.68 -7.15
C ALA A 79 -1.17 -16.30 -7.66
N LYS A 80 -0.25 -17.25 -7.84
CA LYS A 80 1.13 -17.02 -8.31
C LYS A 80 1.21 -16.73 -9.82
N ARG A 81 0.52 -15.67 -10.26
CA ARG A 81 0.45 -15.28 -11.68
C ARG A 81 0.94 -13.87 -11.96
N SER A 82 0.91 -12.98 -10.97
CA SER A 82 1.50 -11.64 -11.10
C SER A 82 1.80 -11.03 -9.73
N THR A 83 2.70 -10.06 -9.70
CA THR A 83 3.03 -9.31 -8.48
C THR A 83 1.81 -8.60 -7.90
N ASN A 84 0.97 -8.00 -8.74
CA ASN A 84 -0.24 -7.30 -8.27
C ASN A 84 -1.22 -8.25 -7.60
N VAL A 85 -1.39 -9.46 -8.15
CA VAL A 85 -2.24 -10.51 -7.56
C VAL A 85 -1.68 -10.99 -6.22
N LEU A 86 -0.36 -11.16 -6.10
CA LEU A 86 0.28 -11.55 -4.84
C LEU A 86 0.16 -10.45 -3.76
N ILE A 87 0.36 -9.19 -4.13
CA ILE A 87 0.17 -8.06 -3.23
C ILE A 87 -1.29 -7.99 -2.77
N TYR A 88 -2.24 -8.18 -3.69
CA TYR A 88 -3.66 -8.22 -3.35
C TYR A 88 -3.96 -9.37 -2.39
N LEU A 89 -3.49 -10.59 -2.68
CA LEU A 89 -3.61 -11.74 -1.78
C LEU A 89 -3.11 -11.40 -0.38
N ILE A 90 -1.87 -10.92 -0.23
CA ILE A 90 -1.29 -10.59 1.08
C ILE A 90 -2.15 -9.57 1.83
N ARG A 91 -2.60 -8.51 1.16
CA ARG A 91 -3.40 -7.44 1.78
C ARG A 91 -4.80 -7.87 2.20
N HIS A 92 -5.33 -8.95 1.62
CA HIS A 92 -6.67 -9.47 1.90
C HIS A 92 -6.65 -10.77 2.71
N LEU A 93 -5.48 -11.23 3.15
CA LEU A 93 -5.39 -12.27 4.17
C LEU A 93 -6.12 -11.81 5.45
N PRO A 94 -6.71 -12.73 6.22
CA PRO A 94 -7.55 -12.37 7.37
C PRO A 94 -6.76 -11.66 8.46
N GLU A 95 -7.39 -10.70 9.13
CA GLU A 95 -6.77 -9.99 10.25
C GLU A 95 -6.49 -10.89 11.46
N ASN A 96 -7.16 -12.03 11.57
CA ASN A 96 -6.96 -13.03 12.62
C ASN A 96 -6.14 -14.24 12.14
N ILE A 97 -5.37 -14.11 11.06
CA ILE A 97 -4.50 -15.18 10.57
C ILE A 97 -3.51 -15.62 11.65
N SER A 98 -3.43 -16.92 11.89
CA SER A 98 -2.53 -17.48 12.90
C SER A 98 -1.07 -17.52 12.41
N ILE A 99 -0.13 -17.53 13.35
CA ILE A 99 1.31 -17.73 13.08
C ILE A 99 1.57 -19.01 12.27
N LYS A 100 0.83 -20.09 12.57
CA LYS A 100 0.93 -21.35 11.84
C LYS A 100 0.55 -21.19 10.37
N GLN A 101 -0.58 -20.53 10.10
CA GLN A 101 -1.04 -20.24 8.74
C GLN A 101 -0.07 -19.32 7.99
N MET A 102 0.48 -18.31 8.67
CA MET A 102 1.52 -17.46 8.09
C MET A 102 2.76 -18.26 7.71
N ALA A 103 3.21 -19.19 8.56
CA ALA A 103 4.35 -20.06 8.27
C ALA A 103 4.08 -20.98 7.07
N GLU A 104 2.88 -21.54 6.95
CA GLU A 104 2.49 -22.38 5.82
C GLU A 104 2.45 -21.56 4.52
N ILE A 105 1.89 -20.36 4.54
CA ILE A 105 1.90 -19.44 3.39
C ILE A 105 3.33 -19.05 3.03
N ASP A 106 4.15 -18.68 4.00
CA ASP A 106 5.52 -18.25 3.72
C ASP A 106 6.38 -19.39 3.16
N ARG A 107 6.15 -20.64 3.60
CA ARG A 107 6.79 -21.82 3.01
C ARG A 107 6.42 -21.98 1.55
N GLU A 108 5.14 -21.83 1.21
CA GLU A 108 4.67 -21.99 -0.18
C GLU A 108 5.10 -20.83 -1.08
N PHE A 109 4.98 -19.59 -0.61
CA PHE A 109 5.14 -18.39 -1.44
C PHE A 109 6.51 -17.72 -1.31
N LYS A 110 7.26 -18.02 -0.25
CA LYS A 110 8.56 -17.41 0.06
C LYS A 110 8.48 -15.89 0.10
N PHE A 111 7.46 -15.35 0.77
CA PHE A 111 7.24 -13.90 0.83
C PHE A 111 8.30 -13.21 1.69
N THR A 112 8.75 -13.85 2.78
CA THR A 112 9.82 -13.33 3.64
C THR A 112 11.12 -13.12 2.87
N SER A 113 11.48 -14.07 2.00
CA SER A 113 12.68 -14.04 1.17
C SER A 113 12.45 -13.53 -0.25
N SER A 114 11.35 -12.81 -0.50
CA SER A 114 11.05 -12.27 -1.83
C SER A 114 12.09 -11.22 -2.23
N GLY A 115 12.52 -11.22 -3.50
CA GLY A 115 13.35 -10.14 -4.06
C GLY A 115 12.56 -8.91 -4.53
N ASN A 116 11.22 -8.92 -4.39
CA ASN A 116 10.36 -7.83 -4.85
C ASN A 116 9.93 -6.95 -3.66
N ALA A 117 10.39 -5.70 -3.64
CA ALA A 117 10.15 -4.76 -2.55
C ALA A 117 8.66 -4.48 -2.27
N GLU A 118 7.78 -4.55 -3.28
CA GLU A 118 6.33 -4.34 -3.08
C GLU A 118 5.68 -5.55 -2.38
N ILE A 119 6.13 -6.77 -2.71
CA ILE A 119 5.70 -8.00 -2.03
C ILE A 119 6.23 -8.01 -0.60
N GLN A 120 7.53 -7.72 -0.42
CA GLN A 120 8.18 -7.61 0.88
C GLN A 120 7.43 -6.60 1.77
N ALA A 121 7.21 -5.37 1.30
CA ALA A 121 6.52 -4.35 2.08
C ALA A 121 5.08 -4.77 2.48
N ALA A 122 4.34 -5.42 1.58
CA ALA A 122 3.01 -5.94 1.89
C ALA A 122 3.06 -7.05 2.96
N TRP A 123 3.98 -8.00 2.80
CA TRP A 123 4.13 -9.13 3.71
C TRP A 123 4.65 -8.70 5.08
N TYR A 124 5.66 -7.84 5.12
CA TYR A 124 6.27 -7.34 6.34
C TYR A 124 5.29 -6.53 7.19
N ALA A 125 4.40 -5.75 6.57
CA ALA A 125 3.33 -5.07 7.30
C ALA A 125 2.42 -6.08 8.02
N LEU A 126 2.03 -7.17 7.35
CA LEU A 126 1.26 -8.25 7.98
C LEU A 126 2.08 -8.98 9.06
N ALA A 127 3.35 -9.27 8.79
CA ALA A 127 4.23 -9.96 9.73
C ALA A 127 4.47 -9.18 11.02
N ILE A 128 4.62 -7.85 10.95
CA ILE A 128 4.73 -6.98 12.12
C ILE A 128 3.42 -7.03 12.92
N ARG A 129 2.28 -6.83 12.23
CA ARG A 129 0.95 -6.85 12.86
C ARG A 129 0.68 -8.12 13.63
N GLN A 130 0.98 -9.27 13.02
CA GLN A 130 0.73 -10.58 13.61
C GLN A 130 1.85 -11.09 14.50
N LYS A 131 2.93 -10.31 14.68
CA LYS A 131 4.14 -10.73 15.41
C LYS A 131 4.75 -12.02 14.86
N TYR A 132 4.78 -12.17 13.53
CA TYR A 132 5.44 -13.26 12.82
C TYR A 132 6.96 -13.06 12.84
N THR A 133 7.59 -13.44 13.96
CA THR A 133 9.02 -13.27 14.23
C THR A 133 9.98 -13.94 13.24
N PRO A 134 9.63 -15.04 12.52
CA PRO A 134 10.54 -15.58 11.49
C PRO A 134 10.88 -14.59 10.39
N ALA A 135 10.03 -13.59 10.12
CA ALA A 135 10.30 -12.55 9.13
C ALA A 135 11.17 -11.40 9.66
N TYR A 136 11.35 -11.25 10.98
CA TYR A 136 11.96 -10.06 11.58
C TYR A 136 13.40 -9.79 11.10
N PRO A 137 14.28 -10.79 10.93
CA PRO A 137 15.61 -10.55 10.36
C PRO A 137 15.56 -9.97 8.94
N ALA A 138 14.63 -10.46 8.11
CA ALA A 138 14.44 -9.95 6.76
C ALA A 138 13.85 -8.53 6.76
N ILE A 139 12.96 -8.22 7.70
CA ILE A 139 12.39 -6.89 7.89
C ILE A 139 13.48 -5.88 8.31
N GLU A 140 14.34 -6.26 9.26
CA GLU A 140 15.44 -5.41 9.69
C GLU A 140 16.40 -5.12 8.54
N ASN A 141 16.85 -6.14 7.80
CA ASN A 141 17.70 -5.97 6.63
C ASN A 141 17.04 -5.08 5.56
N PHE A 142 15.76 -5.31 5.27
CA PHE A 142 15.02 -4.50 4.31
C PHE A 142 14.96 -3.02 4.73
N LEU A 143 14.75 -2.75 6.02
CA LEU A 143 14.72 -1.39 6.54
C LEU A 143 16.11 -0.74 6.57
N THR A 144 17.19 -1.49 6.71
CA THR A 144 18.56 -0.93 6.64
C THR A 144 19.02 -0.68 5.21
N ASP A 145 18.51 -1.46 4.24
CA ASP A 145 18.95 -1.41 2.83
C ASP A 145 18.13 -0.42 1.99
N VAL A 146 16.87 -0.18 2.35
CA VAL A 146 15.94 0.63 1.55
C VAL A 146 15.64 1.97 2.22
N GLY A 147 15.68 3.08 1.45
CA GLY A 147 15.38 4.44 1.95
C GLY A 147 14.03 5.04 1.54
N ARG A 148 13.21 4.31 0.77
CA ARG A 148 11.97 4.86 0.16
C ARG A 148 10.84 4.95 1.20
N ARG A 149 10.42 6.18 1.55
CA ARG A 149 9.32 6.46 2.51
C ARG A 149 8.04 5.64 2.28
N LYS A 150 7.70 5.36 1.02
CA LYS A 150 6.56 4.50 0.65
C LYS A 150 6.59 3.14 1.37
N PHE A 151 7.78 2.56 1.57
CA PHE A 151 7.97 1.29 2.25
C PHE A 151 8.25 1.46 3.74
N LEU A 152 9.05 2.47 4.10
CA LEU A 152 9.45 2.69 5.49
C LEU A 152 8.26 3.08 6.38
N THR A 153 7.53 4.12 5.99
CA THR A 153 6.52 4.75 6.84
C THR A 153 5.42 3.76 7.26
N PRO A 154 4.85 2.91 6.38
CA PRO A 154 3.84 1.94 6.80
C PRO A 154 4.38 0.88 7.78
N LEU A 155 5.62 0.42 7.58
CA LEU A 155 6.22 -0.61 8.45
C LEU A 155 6.49 -0.05 9.86
N TYR A 156 7.12 1.13 9.94
CA TYR A 156 7.33 1.80 11.24
C TYR A 156 6.00 2.13 11.93
N LYS A 157 4.99 2.61 11.18
CA LYS A 157 3.63 2.85 11.72
C LYS A 157 3.01 1.58 12.30
N GLU A 158 3.22 0.43 11.69
CA GLU A 158 2.70 -0.84 12.23
C GLU A 158 3.45 -1.26 13.49
N MET A 159 4.78 -1.10 13.53
CA MET A 159 5.61 -1.45 14.70
C MET A 159 5.21 -0.66 15.95
N ILE A 160 5.01 0.66 15.81
CA ILE A 160 4.72 1.54 16.96
C ILE A 160 3.32 1.37 17.56
N LYS A 161 2.46 0.53 16.98
CA LYS A 161 1.14 0.21 17.55
C LYS A 161 1.23 -0.56 18.87
N THR A 162 2.40 -1.13 19.18
CA THR A 162 2.64 -1.87 20.43
C THR A 162 3.89 -1.33 21.14
N PRO A 163 3.98 -1.38 22.48
CA PRO A 163 5.17 -0.98 23.21
C PRO A 163 6.43 -1.74 22.78
N GLU A 164 6.34 -3.07 22.65
CA GLU A 164 7.48 -3.91 22.26
C GLU A 164 7.93 -3.61 20.83
N GLY A 165 6.96 -3.41 19.92
CA GLY A 165 7.24 -3.05 18.54
C GLY A 165 7.86 -1.64 18.42
N LYS A 166 7.44 -0.67 19.23
CA LYS A 166 8.06 0.67 19.27
C LYS A 166 9.52 0.60 19.69
N GLU A 167 9.86 -0.23 20.67
CA GLU A 167 11.25 -0.41 21.09
C GLU A 167 12.10 -1.12 20.03
N TRP A 168 11.54 -2.10 19.33
CA TRP A 168 12.23 -2.70 18.18
C TRP A 168 12.40 -1.72 17.02
N ALA A 169 11.37 -0.92 16.70
CA ALA A 169 11.43 0.13 15.68
C ALA A 169 12.57 1.11 15.95
N LYS A 170 12.73 1.59 17.19
CA LYS A 170 13.84 2.48 17.55
C LYS A 170 15.21 1.83 17.34
N LYS A 171 15.36 0.55 17.69
CA LYS A 171 16.62 -0.20 17.50
C LYS A 171 16.98 -0.36 16.02
N VAL A 172 16.01 -0.75 15.19
CA VAL A 172 16.22 -0.87 13.74
C VAL A 172 16.50 0.50 13.12
N TYR A 173 15.73 1.52 13.51
CA TYR A 173 15.90 2.88 13.00
C TYR A 173 17.27 3.46 13.34
N ALA A 174 17.80 3.23 14.54
CA ALA A 174 19.14 3.68 14.90
C ALA A 174 20.22 3.15 13.94
N LYS A 175 20.06 1.92 13.42
CA LYS A 175 20.96 1.33 12.43
C LYS A 175 20.74 1.89 11.01
N ALA A 176 19.48 2.07 10.62
CA ALA A 176 19.11 2.46 9.26
C ALA A 176 19.21 3.97 9.00
N ARG A 177 18.99 4.79 10.04
CA ARG A 177 18.91 6.26 9.95
C ARG A 177 20.08 6.92 9.22
N PRO A 178 21.36 6.55 9.44
CA PRO A 178 22.49 7.17 8.74
C PRO A 178 22.43 7.03 7.22
N ASN A 179 21.78 5.98 6.72
CA ASN A 179 21.66 5.70 5.28
C ASN A 179 20.43 6.36 4.64
N TYR A 180 19.51 6.91 5.44
CA TYR A 180 18.29 7.51 4.91
C TYR A 180 18.52 8.94 4.40
N HIS A 181 17.88 9.26 3.28
CA HIS A 181 17.78 10.65 2.81
C HIS A 181 17.09 11.53 3.86
N SER A 182 17.42 12.83 3.92
CA SER A 182 16.90 13.78 4.92
C SER A 182 15.38 13.80 5.04
N VAL A 183 14.70 13.87 3.90
CA VAL A 183 13.22 13.80 3.85
C VAL A 183 12.67 12.52 4.50
N ALA A 184 13.37 11.40 4.39
CA ALA A 184 12.96 10.14 5.00
C ALA A 184 13.24 10.12 6.51
N TYR A 185 14.46 10.48 6.94
CA TYR A 185 14.74 10.47 8.38
C TYR A 185 13.91 11.50 9.14
N HIS A 186 13.63 12.69 8.60
CA HIS A 186 12.77 13.68 9.28
C HIS A 186 11.36 13.14 9.51
N THR A 187 10.80 12.43 8.53
CA THR A 187 9.48 11.78 8.68
C THR A 187 9.48 10.75 9.81
N LEU A 188 10.56 9.99 9.93
CA LEU A 188 10.67 8.92 10.92
C LEU A 188 11.07 9.43 12.30
N ASP A 189 11.87 10.49 12.38
CA ASP A 189 12.16 11.21 13.62
C ASP A 189 10.85 11.73 14.23
N ASP A 190 9.96 12.34 13.43
CA ASP A 190 8.65 12.78 13.91
C ASP A 190 7.73 11.63 14.31
N LEU A 191 7.78 10.52 13.57
CA LEU A 191 6.94 9.35 13.83
C LEU A 191 7.36 8.58 15.10
N LEU A 192 8.67 8.57 15.43
CA LEU A 192 9.25 7.75 16.50
C LEU A 192 9.45 8.48 17.83
N LYS A 193 9.05 9.76 17.91
CA LYS A 193 8.95 10.52 19.17
C LYS A 193 8.16 9.76 20.24
#